data_AF-A0AAU6ZDX7-F1
#
_entry.id   AF-A0AAU6ZDX7-F1
#
_cell.length_a   1.000
_cell.length_b   1.000
_cell.length_c   1.000
_cell.angle_alpha   90.00
_cell.angle_beta   90.00
_cell.angle_gamma   90.00
#
_symmetry.space_group_name_H-M   'P 1'
#
loop_
_entity.id
_entity.type
_entity.pdbx_description
1 polymer ?
#
loop_
_entity_poly.entity_id
_entity_poly.type
_entity_poly.pdbx_seq_one_letter_code
_entity_poly.pdbx_strand_id
1 'polypeptide(L)'
;MAPSTPGMHKSSPPADPRTAASRGAVAPTSGRVERLMRTRLHGAVDGTVPECTGSMVTGVWCLDHEGRPTGLTAASLLDQTLATSIRAAAPDLTWMVTTELQLNFLAPLPADGTVLEAWTRSGFVDPRGGVSFGSLRGPDGREHVHAVGWFQTVGPTPAGALDHFNRMGALPLGPESDVTLDRLLGMRSPASSPAGGKPANTEGFLRGPDFPAVDEFMNRNGTVHGGAMTMMAGLGAHAATPAPDHFDLQSLRMVFLRPSTGPIATRARIRHAGRSLCSVDVELFSIRTTPRNPASRGSETARRENLDKAFETKPVAQAHALFRPAR
;
A
#
# COMPACT_ATOMS: atom_id res chain seq x y z
N MET A 1 -44.30 -35.34 -66.00
CA MET A 1 -42.85 -35.41 -66.21
C MET A 1 -42.36 -34.05 -66.65
N ALA A 2 -41.74 -33.31 -65.72
CA ALA A 2 -40.90 -32.14 -65.94
C ALA A 2 -39.84 -32.20 -64.82
N PRO A 3 -38.54 -31.96 -65.12
CA PRO A 3 -37.47 -32.33 -64.19
C PRO A 3 -37.28 -31.29 -63.08
N SER A 4 -37.16 -31.81 -61.86
CA SER A 4 -36.82 -31.10 -60.63
C SER A 4 -35.32 -30.81 -60.56
N THR A 5 -34.95 -29.53 -60.43
CA THR A 5 -33.57 -29.08 -60.19
C THR A 5 -33.17 -29.26 -58.72
N PRO A 6 -31.93 -29.72 -58.40
CA PRO A 6 -31.49 -29.95 -57.03
C PRO A 6 -31.00 -28.66 -56.35
N GLY A 7 -31.40 -28.48 -55.09
CA GLY A 7 -30.99 -27.38 -54.23
C GLY A 7 -29.50 -27.45 -53.86
N MET A 8 -28.77 -26.39 -54.19
CA MET A 8 -27.42 -26.14 -53.68
C MET A 8 -27.49 -25.81 -52.17
N HIS A 9 -26.92 -26.68 -51.34
CA HIS A 9 -26.51 -26.33 -49.99
C HIS A 9 -25.46 -25.21 -50.05
N LYS A 10 -25.83 -24.00 -49.64
CA LYS A 10 -24.86 -22.97 -49.25
C LYS A 10 -24.38 -23.29 -47.84
N SER A 11 -23.19 -23.86 -47.74
CA SER A 11 -22.44 -23.92 -46.49
C SER A 11 -22.06 -22.50 -46.07
N SER A 12 -22.61 -22.02 -44.96
CA SER A 12 -22.19 -20.76 -44.33
C SER A 12 -20.70 -20.85 -43.96
N PRO A 13 -19.91 -19.79 -44.16
CA PRO A 13 -18.52 -19.77 -43.74
C PRO A 13 -18.42 -19.86 -42.21
N PRO A 14 -17.34 -20.45 -41.65
CA PRO A 14 -17.12 -20.46 -40.22
C PRO A 14 -17.03 -19.02 -39.70
N ALA A 15 -17.74 -18.75 -38.61
CA ALA A 15 -17.72 -17.45 -37.96
C ALA A 15 -16.28 -17.06 -37.60
N ASP A 16 -15.89 -15.85 -37.98
CA ASP A 16 -14.60 -15.25 -37.65
C ASP A 16 -14.43 -15.20 -36.11
N PRO A 17 -13.40 -15.82 -35.53
CA PRO A 17 -13.19 -15.85 -34.08
C PRO A 17 -12.94 -14.47 -33.45
N ARG A 18 -12.92 -13.39 -34.25
CA ARG A 18 -12.72 -12.00 -33.80
C ARG A 18 -13.99 -11.25 -33.41
N THR A 19 -15.18 -11.88 -33.45
CA THR A 19 -16.45 -11.26 -33.03
C THR A 19 -17.11 -11.91 -31.81
N ALA A 20 -16.35 -12.63 -30.99
CA ALA A 20 -16.76 -12.87 -29.62
C ALA A 20 -16.62 -11.55 -28.84
N ALA A 21 -17.74 -10.90 -28.54
CA ALA A 21 -17.80 -9.75 -27.66
C ALA A 21 -17.09 -10.11 -26.34
N SER A 22 -15.92 -9.52 -26.10
CA SER A 22 -15.22 -9.68 -24.83
C SER A 22 -16.16 -9.15 -23.74
N ARG A 23 -16.47 -10.00 -22.76
CA ARG A 23 -17.10 -9.54 -21.53
C ARG A 23 -16.08 -8.64 -20.86
N GLY A 24 -16.23 -7.33 -21.06
CA GLY A 24 -15.23 -6.34 -20.68
C GLY A 24 -14.81 -6.49 -19.22
N ALA A 25 -13.50 -6.48 -18.99
CA ALA A 25 -12.93 -6.46 -17.66
C ALA A 25 -13.56 -5.35 -16.82
N VAL A 26 -14.23 -5.68 -15.72
CA VAL A 26 -14.70 -4.68 -14.77
C VAL A 26 -13.49 -4.28 -13.93
N ALA A 27 -12.98 -3.07 -14.14
CA ALA A 27 -11.92 -2.53 -13.31
C ALA A 27 -12.44 -2.39 -11.86
N PRO A 28 -11.70 -2.88 -10.85
CA PRO A 28 -12.07 -2.67 -9.45
C PRO A 28 -12.16 -1.18 -9.14
N THR A 29 -13.08 -0.81 -8.24
CA THR A 29 -13.21 0.57 -7.76
C THR A 29 -11.95 0.96 -6.97
N SER A 30 -11.27 2.03 -7.38
CA SER A 30 -10.12 2.59 -6.67
C SER A 30 -10.58 3.51 -5.55
N GLY A 31 -10.02 3.31 -4.35
CA GLY A 31 -10.18 4.24 -3.24
C GLY A 31 -9.32 5.49 -3.41
N ARG A 32 -9.23 6.28 -2.35
CA ARG A 32 -8.50 7.54 -2.41
C ARG A 32 -6.98 7.36 -2.39
N VAL A 33 -6.42 6.47 -1.55
CA VAL A 33 -4.97 6.14 -1.56
C VAL A 33 -4.51 5.74 -2.96
N GLU A 34 -5.30 4.89 -3.60
CA GLU A 34 -5.06 4.35 -4.94
C GLU A 34 -4.94 5.48 -5.96
N ARG A 35 -5.89 6.41 -5.90
CA ARG A 35 -5.91 7.57 -6.79
C ARG A 35 -4.76 8.53 -6.53
N LEU A 36 -4.46 8.81 -5.26
CA LEU A 36 -3.31 9.65 -4.88
C LEU A 36 -1.99 9.06 -5.42
N MET A 37 -1.87 7.73 -5.44
CA MET A 37 -0.69 7.03 -5.95
C MET A 37 -0.77 6.67 -7.45
N ARG A 38 -1.79 7.17 -8.17
CA ARG A 38 -2.10 6.84 -9.58
C ARG A 38 -2.09 5.32 -9.86
N THR A 39 -2.57 4.51 -8.93
CA THR A 39 -2.63 3.05 -9.09
C THR A 39 -3.87 2.64 -9.87
N ARG A 40 -3.71 1.64 -10.72
CA ARG A 40 -4.80 0.98 -11.45
C ARG A 40 -4.71 -0.52 -11.21
N LEU A 41 -5.78 -1.11 -10.70
CA LEU A 41 -5.89 -2.57 -10.62
C LEU A 41 -6.43 -3.14 -11.93
N HIS A 42 -5.89 -4.28 -12.34
CA HIS A 42 -6.38 -5.02 -13.49
C HIS A 42 -7.34 -6.10 -13.00
N GLY A 43 -8.61 -5.99 -13.38
CA GLY A 43 -9.64 -6.96 -13.03
C GLY A 43 -9.45 -8.29 -13.75
N ALA A 44 -10.16 -9.33 -13.29
CA ALA A 44 -10.18 -10.61 -13.99
C ALA A 44 -10.79 -10.45 -15.40
N VAL A 45 -10.17 -11.10 -16.39
CA VAL A 45 -10.67 -11.25 -17.76
C VAL A 45 -11.13 -12.69 -17.89
N ASP A 46 -12.41 -12.90 -18.22
CA ASP A 46 -13.02 -14.24 -18.35
C ASP A 46 -12.80 -15.17 -17.14
N GLY A 47 -12.80 -14.60 -15.92
CA GLY A 47 -12.60 -15.36 -14.68
C GLY A 47 -11.14 -15.69 -14.38
N THR A 48 -10.21 -15.29 -15.25
CA THR A 48 -8.75 -15.41 -15.03
C THR A 48 -8.17 -14.06 -14.67
N VAL A 49 -7.35 -14.00 -13.62
CA VAL A 49 -6.63 -12.76 -13.31
C VAL A 49 -5.41 -12.64 -14.22
N PRO A 50 -5.20 -11.49 -14.87
CA PRO A 50 -4.02 -11.28 -15.70
C PRO A 50 -2.75 -11.40 -14.86
N GLU A 51 -1.67 -11.89 -15.47
CA GLU A 51 -0.36 -11.98 -14.79
C GLU A 51 0.10 -10.62 -14.25
N CYS A 52 -0.17 -9.56 -15.01
CA CYS A 52 -0.06 -8.17 -14.57
C CYS A 52 -1.37 -7.75 -13.88
N THR A 53 -1.35 -7.76 -12.55
CA THR A 53 -2.51 -7.50 -11.69
C THR A 53 -2.79 -6.03 -11.40
N GLY A 54 -1.88 -5.13 -11.78
CA GLY A 54 -2.09 -3.70 -11.68
C GLY A 54 -0.86 -2.90 -12.12
N SER A 55 -0.99 -1.59 -12.10
CA SER A 55 0.08 -0.65 -12.45
C SER A 55 -0.01 0.63 -11.62
N MET A 56 1.06 1.41 -11.60
CA MET A 56 1.07 2.78 -11.09
C MET A 56 1.88 3.69 -12.01
N VAL A 57 1.44 4.93 -12.14
CA VAL A 57 2.23 6.01 -12.77
C VAL A 57 2.99 6.73 -11.66
N THR A 58 4.31 6.75 -11.72
CA THR A 58 5.12 7.40 -10.68
C THR A 58 4.99 8.93 -10.73
N GLY A 59 5.42 9.59 -9.66
CA GLY A 59 5.30 11.03 -9.51
C GLY A 59 6.02 11.53 -8.27
N VAL A 60 5.79 12.80 -7.90
CA VAL A 60 6.48 13.47 -6.78
C VAL A 60 6.28 12.75 -5.44
N TRP A 61 5.19 12.02 -5.24
CA TRP A 61 4.98 11.18 -4.06
C TRP A 61 5.92 9.99 -3.97
N CYS A 62 6.64 9.64 -5.04
CA CYS A 62 7.73 8.65 -4.99
C CYS A 62 9.03 9.26 -4.46
N LEU A 63 8.99 10.49 -3.94
CA LEU A 63 10.11 11.16 -3.28
C LEU A 63 9.87 11.30 -1.77
N ASP A 64 10.94 11.25 -0.99
CA ASP A 64 10.95 11.60 0.44
C ASP A 64 10.98 13.13 0.65
N HIS A 65 11.08 13.56 1.91
CA HIS A 65 11.04 14.99 2.26
C HIS A 65 12.26 15.78 1.77
N GLU A 66 13.37 15.11 1.44
CA GLU A 66 14.59 15.68 0.85
C GLU A 66 14.55 15.64 -0.69
N GLY A 67 13.48 15.09 -1.27
CA GLY A 67 13.35 14.93 -2.72
C GLY A 67 14.09 13.71 -3.26
N ARG A 68 14.50 12.76 -2.41
CA ARG A 68 15.17 11.53 -2.83
C ARG A 68 14.15 10.45 -3.17
N PRO A 69 14.41 9.60 -4.19
CA PRO A 69 13.54 8.48 -4.49
C PRO A 69 13.28 7.56 -3.30
N THR A 70 12.01 7.22 -3.05
CA THR A 70 11.60 6.25 -2.03
C THR A 70 10.76 5.15 -2.66
N GLY A 71 11.05 3.91 -2.27
CA GLY A 71 10.27 2.75 -2.69
C GLY A 71 8.97 2.55 -1.90
N LEU A 72 8.75 3.32 -0.84
CA LEU A 72 7.64 3.10 0.09
C LEU A 72 6.26 3.15 -0.59
N THR A 73 6.10 3.95 -1.65
CA THR A 73 4.84 4.04 -2.42
C THR A 73 4.41 2.73 -3.05
N ALA A 74 5.36 1.81 -3.32
CA ALA A 74 5.07 0.47 -3.79
C ALA A 74 4.17 -0.31 -2.82
N ALA A 75 4.21 0.01 -1.52
CA ALA A 75 3.38 -0.63 -0.51
C ALA A 75 1.88 -0.50 -0.80
N SER A 76 1.44 0.64 -1.34
CA SER A 76 0.03 0.84 -1.70
C SER A 76 -0.42 -0.13 -2.79
N LEU A 77 0.29 -0.13 -3.93
CA LEU A 77 -0.03 -0.98 -5.08
C LEU A 77 0.13 -2.48 -4.76
N LEU A 78 1.24 -2.86 -4.12
CA LEU A 78 1.56 -4.25 -3.85
C LEU A 78 0.60 -4.87 -2.85
N ASP A 79 0.22 -4.17 -1.77
CA ASP A 79 -0.76 -4.65 -0.80
C ASP A 79 -2.09 -5.06 -1.47
N GLN A 80 -2.54 -4.28 -2.46
CA GLN A 80 -3.80 -4.55 -3.15
C GLN A 80 -3.70 -5.61 -4.24
N THR A 81 -2.63 -5.58 -5.02
CA THR A 81 -2.43 -6.51 -6.14
C THR A 81 -2.17 -7.92 -5.62
N LEU A 82 -1.39 -8.05 -4.53
CA LEU A 82 -1.24 -9.28 -3.77
C LEU A 82 -2.61 -9.80 -3.28
N ALA A 83 -3.41 -8.97 -2.62
CA ALA A 83 -4.76 -9.35 -2.19
C ALA A 83 -5.69 -9.72 -3.37
N THR A 84 -5.49 -9.10 -4.53
CA THR A 84 -6.26 -9.38 -5.75
C THR A 84 -5.92 -10.75 -6.31
N SER A 85 -4.66 -11.16 -6.27
CA SER A 85 -4.25 -12.52 -6.66
C SER A 85 -4.87 -13.60 -5.76
N ILE A 86 -5.04 -13.33 -4.46
CA ILE A 86 -5.76 -14.25 -3.55
C ILE A 86 -7.25 -14.32 -3.90
N ARG A 87 -7.91 -13.17 -4.11
CA ARG A 87 -9.33 -13.15 -4.53
C ARG A 87 -9.57 -13.86 -5.86
N ALA A 88 -8.60 -13.81 -6.76
CA ALA A 88 -8.64 -14.55 -8.02
C ALA A 88 -8.72 -16.07 -7.77
N ALA A 89 -7.86 -16.56 -6.88
CA ALA A 89 -7.72 -17.98 -6.58
C ALA A 89 -8.83 -18.51 -5.67
N ALA A 90 -9.44 -17.64 -4.84
CA ALA A 90 -10.58 -17.96 -4.01
C ALA A 90 -11.62 -16.82 -4.00
N PRO A 91 -12.53 -16.79 -4.99
CA PRO A 91 -13.54 -15.73 -5.15
C PRO A 91 -14.50 -15.60 -3.95
N ASP A 92 -14.69 -16.68 -3.19
CA ASP A 92 -15.53 -16.71 -1.98
C ASP A 92 -14.93 -15.91 -0.81
N LEU A 93 -13.64 -15.55 -0.89
CA LEU A 93 -12.98 -14.70 0.10
C LEU A 93 -13.33 -13.23 -0.14
N THR A 94 -14.45 -12.80 0.43
CA THR A 94 -14.95 -11.44 0.23
C THR A 94 -14.21 -10.40 1.08
N TRP A 95 -13.88 -10.74 2.33
CA TRP A 95 -13.40 -9.80 3.35
C TRP A 95 -12.03 -10.18 3.89
N MET A 96 -10.99 -9.80 3.15
CA MET A 96 -9.62 -10.02 3.58
C MET A 96 -8.97 -8.74 4.11
N VAL A 97 -8.10 -8.92 5.09
CA VAL A 97 -7.15 -7.92 5.58
C VAL A 97 -5.74 -8.47 5.47
N THR A 98 -4.77 -7.58 5.31
CA THR A 98 -3.35 -7.90 5.34
C THR A 98 -2.92 -8.12 6.79
N THR A 99 -2.32 -9.27 7.09
CA THR A 99 -1.74 -9.57 8.40
C THR A 99 -0.23 -9.38 8.41
N GLU A 100 0.43 -9.60 7.28
CA GLU A 100 1.84 -9.31 7.09
C GLU A 100 2.11 -8.83 5.65
N LEU A 101 2.97 -7.81 5.50
CA LEU A 101 3.47 -7.33 4.22
C LEU A 101 4.99 -7.17 4.30
N GLN A 102 5.72 -7.87 3.44
CA GLN A 102 7.16 -7.72 3.29
C GLN A 102 7.47 -7.11 1.93
N LEU A 103 8.32 -6.09 1.92
CA LEU A 103 8.85 -5.42 0.73
C LEU A 103 10.38 -5.50 0.75
N ASN A 104 10.97 -5.87 -0.39
CA ASN A 104 12.42 -5.85 -0.60
C ASN A 104 12.70 -4.92 -1.77
N PHE A 105 13.45 -3.85 -1.53
CA PHE A 105 13.72 -2.79 -2.50
C PHE A 105 15.03 -3.13 -3.24
N LEU A 106 14.90 -3.39 -4.53
CA LEU A 106 16.00 -3.82 -5.40
C LEU A 106 16.60 -2.64 -6.16
N ALA A 107 15.78 -1.62 -6.45
CA ALA A 107 16.18 -0.39 -7.10
C ALA A 107 15.30 0.78 -6.63
N PRO A 108 15.82 2.03 -6.66
CA PRO A 108 15.00 3.22 -6.43
C PRO A 108 13.81 3.28 -7.39
N LEU A 109 12.67 3.78 -6.94
CA LEU A 109 11.53 4.04 -7.82
C LEU A 109 11.77 5.33 -8.60
N PRO A 110 11.50 5.36 -9.92
CA PRO A 110 11.49 6.63 -10.65
C PRO A 110 10.36 7.52 -10.13
N ALA A 111 10.49 8.84 -10.31
CA ALA A 111 9.50 9.85 -9.92
C ALA A 111 9.07 10.75 -11.08
N ASP A 112 9.29 10.29 -12.31
CA ASP A 112 9.25 11.06 -13.56
C ASP A 112 8.03 10.73 -14.45
N GLY A 113 7.04 10.03 -13.91
CA GLY A 113 5.87 9.59 -14.69
C GLY A 113 6.03 8.21 -15.33
N THR A 114 7.13 7.50 -15.06
CA THR A 114 7.30 6.10 -15.46
C THR A 114 6.14 5.24 -14.97
N VAL A 115 5.66 4.34 -15.83
CA VAL A 115 4.67 3.32 -15.46
C VAL A 115 5.38 2.11 -14.89
N LEU A 116 5.00 1.70 -13.68
CA LEU A 116 5.45 0.47 -13.06
C LEU A 116 4.30 -0.54 -13.01
N GLU A 117 4.60 -1.80 -13.30
CA GLU A 117 3.62 -2.89 -13.36
C GLU A 117 3.81 -3.89 -12.22
N ALA A 118 2.70 -4.29 -11.60
CA ALA A 118 2.66 -5.27 -10.51
C ALA A 118 2.30 -6.65 -11.05
N TRP A 119 3.29 -7.54 -11.01
CA TRP A 119 3.18 -8.93 -11.43
C TRP A 119 3.04 -9.79 -10.17
N THR A 120 1.85 -10.33 -9.92
CA THR A 120 1.55 -11.03 -8.66
C THR A 120 0.90 -12.38 -8.90
N ARG A 121 1.08 -13.30 -7.94
CA ARG A 121 0.47 -14.63 -7.94
C ARG A 121 0.14 -15.07 -6.53
N SER A 122 -0.93 -15.85 -6.37
CA SER A 122 -1.20 -16.56 -5.14
C SER A 122 -0.19 -17.70 -4.96
N GLY A 123 0.15 -17.99 -3.70
CA GLY A 123 1.00 -19.11 -3.30
C GLY A 123 0.17 -20.24 -2.70
N PHE A 124 -0.33 -20.00 -1.49
CA PHE A 124 -1.24 -20.90 -0.78
C PHE A 124 -2.50 -20.14 -0.43
N VAL A 125 -3.67 -20.77 -0.61
CA VAL A 125 -4.97 -20.19 -0.31
C VAL A 125 -5.85 -21.24 0.34
N ASP A 126 -6.54 -20.86 1.41
CA ASP A 126 -7.54 -21.66 2.12
C ASP A 126 -8.75 -20.78 2.50
N PRO A 127 -9.82 -21.34 3.11
CA PRO A 127 -10.99 -20.55 3.50
C PRO A 127 -10.72 -19.43 4.53
N ARG A 128 -9.57 -19.44 5.20
CA ARG A 128 -9.16 -18.43 6.20
C ARG A 128 -8.29 -17.34 5.59
N GLY A 129 -7.78 -17.49 4.37
CA GLY A 129 -6.95 -16.49 3.70
C GLY A 129 -5.86 -17.13 2.85
N GLY A 130 -4.68 -16.50 2.82
CA GLY A 130 -3.58 -17.04 2.02
C GLY A 130 -2.34 -16.16 2.00
N VAL A 131 -1.36 -16.62 1.22
CA VAL A 131 -0.11 -15.92 0.94
C VAL A 131 0.04 -15.71 -0.56
N SER A 132 0.54 -14.56 -0.95
CA SER A 132 0.84 -14.22 -2.35
C SER A 132 2.21 -13.57 -2.46
N PHE A 133 2.75 -13.63 -3.67
CA PHE A 133 4.06 -13.10 -4.03
C PHE A 133 3.92 -12.18 -5.22
N GLY A 134 4.83 -11.22 -5.35
CA GLY A 134 4.85 -10.40 -6.54
C GLY A 134 6.02 -9.45 -6.63
N SER A 135 6.09 -8.79 -7.78
CA SER A 135 7.16 -7.85 -8.10
C SER A 135 6.60 -6.61 -8.79
N LEU A 136 7.20 -5.47 -8.51
CA LEU A 136 6.96 -4.21 -9.21
C LEU A 136 8.07 -3.97 -10.23
N ARG A 137 7.73 -3.87 -11.52
CA ARG A 137 8.68 -3.82 -12.64
C ARG A 137 8.52 -2.56 -13.48
N GLY A 138 9.63 -2.02 -13.95
CA GLY A 138 9.66 -0.93 -14.93
C GLY A 138 9.46 -1.43 -16.37
N PRO A 139 9.34 -0.50 -17.34
CA PRO A 139 9.14 -0.83 -18.76
C PRO A 139 10.33 -1.53 -19.40
N ASP A 140 11.52 -1.39 -18.82
CA ASP A 140 12.75 -2.11 -19.18
C ASP A 140 12.79 -3.55 -18.61
N GLY A 141 11.74 -3.98 -17.90
CA GLY A 141 11.68 -5.25 -17.21
C GLY A 141 12.46 -5.28 -15.89
N ARG A 142 13.09 -4.17 -15.49
CA ARG A 142 13.84 -4.10 -14.23
C ARG A 142 12.88 -4.19 -13.06
N GLU A 143 13.21 -5.08 -12.12
CA GLU A 143 12.48 -5.19 -10.88
C GLU A 143 12.95 -4.12 -9.89
N HIS A 144 11.98 -3.37 -9.35
CA HIS A 144 12.21 -2.35 -8.33
C HIS A 144 11.92 -2.85 -6.93
N VAL A 145 10.85 -3.63 -6.77
CA VAL A 145 10.42 -4.16 -5.46
C VAL A 145 9.93 -5.59 -5.60
N HIS A 146 10.39 -6.47 -4.73
CA HIS A 146 9.82 -7.81 -4.52
C HIS A 146 8.97 -7.80 -3.24
N ALA A 147 7.79 -8.41 -3.27
CA ALA A 147 6.87 -8.42 -2.14
C ALA A 147 6.26 -9.79 -1.83
N VAL A 148 5.96 -9.97 -0.55
CA VAL A 148 5.21 -11.11 -0.01
C VAL A 148 4.11 -10.54 0.89
N GLY A 149 2.88 -11.02 0.70
CA GLY A 149 1.73 -10.59 1.50
C GLY A 149 1.01 -11.79 2.09
N TRP A 150 0.65 -11.70 3.37
CA TRP A 150 -0.23 -12.63 4.06
C TRP A 150 -1.55 -11.96 4.35
N PHE A 151 -2.63 -12.68 4.05
CA PHE A 151 -3.99 -12.17 4.14
C PHE A 151 -4.84 -13.13 4.94
N GLN A 152 -5.76 -12.55 5.70
CA GLN A 152 -6.73 -13.31 6.50
C GLN A 152 -8.13 -12.78 6.28
N THR A 153 -9.08 -13.71 6.18
CA THR A 153 -10.50 -13.40 6.16
C THR A 153 -10.95 -12.92 7.53
N VAL A 154 -11.68 -11.82 7.57
CA VAL A 154 -12.29 -11.25 8.77
C VAL A 154 -13.80 -11.21 8.65
N GLY A 155 -14.45 -10.93 9.79
CA GLY A 155 -15.89 -10.71 9.86
C GLY A 155 -16.37 -9.55 8.97
N PRO A 156 -17.70 -9.37 8.87
CA PRO A 156 -18.28 -8.43 7.93
C PRO A 156 -17.79 -7.00 8.15
N THR A 157 -17.64 -6.28 7.04
CA THR A 157 -17.30 -4.86 7.00
C THR A 157 -18.38 -4.02 7.71
N PRO A 158 -17.99 -2.99 8.49
CA PRO A 158 -18.94 -2.06 9.09
C PRO A 158 -19.88 -1.42 8.05
N ALA A 159 -21.15 -1.25 8.42
CA ALA A 159 -22.14 -0.60 7.57
C ALA A 159 -21.65 0.80 7.12
N GLY A 160 -21.79 1.09 5.82
CA GLY A 160 -21.39 2.37 5.23
C GLY A 160 -19.90 2.56 4.93
N ALA A 161 -19.03 1.61 5.30
CA ALA A 161 -17.59 1.71 5.01
C ALA A 161 -17.30 1.68 3.50
N LEU A 162 -17.98 0.83 2.73
CA LEU A 162 -17.85 0.79 1.27
C LEU A 162 -18.33 2.09 0.62
N ASP A 163 -19.45 2.65 1.10
CA ASP A 163 -19.95 3.93 0.59
C ASP A 163 -18.99 5.07 0.90
N HIS A 164 -18.40 5.09 2.11
CA HIS A 164 -17.36 6.05 2.47
C HIS A 164 -16.14 5.91 1.56
N PHE A 165 -15.63 4.68 1.37
CA PHE A 165 -14.52 4.39 0.47
C PHE A 165 -14.78 4.90 -0.96
N ASN A 166 -15.96 4.62 -1.51
CA ASN A 166 -16.36 5.08 -2.84
C ASN A 166 -16.46 6.61 -2.92
N ARG A 167 -17.02 7.27 -1.89
CA ARG A 167 -17.08 8.74 -1.82
C ARG A 167 -15.69 9.37 -1.79
N MET A 168 -14.79 8.86 -0.96
CA MET A 168 -13.41 9.35 -0.90
C MET A 168 -12.68 9.11 -2.23
N GLY A 169 -12.86 7.93 -2.82
CA GLY A 169 -12.34 7.58 -4.15
C GLY A 169 -12.90 8.46 -5.27
N ALA A 170 -14.05 9.09 -5.11
CA ALA A 170 -14.63 9.98 -6.12
C ALA A 170 -14.09 11.43 -6.07
N LEU A 171 -13.41 11.83 -4.98
CA LEU A 171 -12.89 13.19 -4.83
C LEU A 171 -11.88 13.54 -5.95
N PRO A 172 -11.89 14.76 -6.51
CA PRO A 172 -10.92 15.18 -7.52
C PRO A 172 -9.50 15.19 -6.95
N LEU A 173 -8.50 14.99 -7.82
CA LEU A 173 -7.09 15.17 -7.49
C LEU A 173 -6.69 16.58 -7.94
N GLY A 174 -6.34 17.45 -7.00
CA GLY A 174 -5.80 18.77 -7.30
C GLY A 174 -4.29 18.84 -7.12
N PRO A 175 -3.66 20.00 -7.40
CA PRO A 175 -2.22 20.21 -7.25
C PRO A 175 -1.68 19.88 -5.84
N GLU A 176 -2.52 19.97 -4.82
CA GLU A 176 -2.19 19.59 -3.43
C GLU A 176 -1.88 18.09 -3.26
N SER A 177 -2.25 17.25 -4.23
CA SER A 177 -1.93 15.82 -4.25
C SER A 177 -0.59 15.50 -4.92
N ASP A 178 0.04 16.45 -5.61
CA ASP A 178 1.34 16.28 -6.28
C ASP A 178 2.49 16.76 -5.38
N VAL A 179 2.61 16.12 -4.22
CA VAL A 179 3.59 16.44 -3.17
C VAL A 179 4.39 15.19 -2.76
N THR A 180 5.50 15.40 -2.06
CA THR A 180 6.35 14.31 -1.53
C THR A 180 5.58 13.41 -0.58
N LEU A 181 6.05 12.17 -0.40
CA LEU A 181 5.32 11.14 0.34
C LEU A 181 4.96 11.55 1.77
N ASP A 182 5.90 12.19 2.46
CA ASP A 182 5.73 12.67 3.83
C ASP A 182 4.60 13.70 3.93
N ARG A 183 4.56 14.66 2.98
CA ARG A 183 3.51 15.68 2.91
C ARG A 183 2.18 15.07 2.54
N LEU A 184 2.18 14.13 1.60
CA LEU A 184 0.97 13.41 1.18
C LEU A 184 0.34 12.69 2.36
N LEU A 185 1.15 12.01 3.19
CA LEU A 185 0.69 11.33 4.40
C LEU A 185 0.42 12.27 5.58
N GLY A 186 0.67 13.58 5.42
CA GLY A 186 0.50 14.58 6.46
C GLY A 186 1.44 14.39 7.65
N MET A 187 2.64 13.85 7.43
CA MET A 187 3.64 13.57 8.46
C MET A 187 3.93 14.82 9.30
N ARG A 188 3.82 14.69 10.62
CA ARG A 188 4.09 15.74 11.60
C ARG A 188 5.27 15.36 12.47
N SER A 189 6.13 16.35 12.69
CA SER A 189 7.39 16.20 13.43
C SER A 189 8.35 15.22 12.72
N PRO A 190 9.36 15.70 11.98
CA PRO A 190 10.51 14.84 11.72
C PRO A 190 11.09 14.44 13.08
N ALA A 191 11.45 13.17 13.25
CA ALA A 191 12.09 12.71 14.47
C ALA A 191 13.30 13.61 14.76
N SER A 192 13.54 13.93 16.03
CA SER A 192 14.78 14.56 16.42
C SER A 192 15.89 13.55 16.11
N SER A 193 16.56 13.71 14.96
CA SER A 193 17.80 12.98 14.70
C SER A 193 18.72 13.25 15.90
N PRO A 194 19.32 12.22 16.52
CA PRO A 194 20.36 12.45 17.50
C PRO A 194 21.40 13.35 16.83
N ALA A 195 21.64 14.53 17.41
CA ALA A 195 22.56 15.51 16.84
C ALA A 195 23.91 14.83 16.56
N GLY A 196 24.41 15.02 15.33
CA GLY A 196 25.67 14.50 14.77
C GLY A 196 26.51 13.65 15.72
N GLY A 197 26.37 12.33 15.60
CA GLY A 197 27.15 11.34 16.34
C GLY A 197 27.34 10.09 15.49
N LYS A 198 28.28 9.21 15.89
CA LYS A 198 28.41 7.89 15.25
C LYS A 198 27.05 7.18 15.29
N PRO A 199 26.68 6.42 14.25
CA PRO A 199 25.49 5.58 14.28
C PRO A 199 25.54 4.74 15.55
N ALA A 200 24.53 4.86 16.41
CA ALA A 200 24.48 4.19 17.70
C ALA A 200 23.15 3.48 17.86
N ASN A 201 23.20 2.29 18.46
CA ASN A 201 22.00 1.58 18.86
C ASN A 201 21.26 2.39 19.93
N THR A 202 19.93 2.32 19.94
CA THR A 202 19.14 2.96 21.00
C THR A 202 18.80 1.94 22.08
N GLU A 203 18.88 2.34 23.36
CA GLU A 203 18.51 1.46 24.48
C GLU A 203 17.02 1.08 24.45
N GLY A 204 16.18 2.00 23.97
CA GLY A 204 14.74 1.82 23.87
C GLY A 204 14.14 2.40 22.59
N PHE A 205 12.80 2.39 22.54
CA PHE A 205 12.06 3.07 21.49
C PHE A 205 12.05 4.58 21.73
N LEU A 206 12.47 5.33 20.72
CA LEU A 206 12.38 6.78 20.65
C LEU A 206 11.10 7.17 19.90
N ARG A 207 10.52 8.31 20.27
CA ARG A 207 9.34 8.84 19.58
C ARG A 207 9.67 9.17 18.13
N GLY A 208 8.83 8.72 17.21
CA GLY A 208 8.92 8.99 15.78
C GLY A 208 7.87 10.01 15.31
N PRO A 209 7.70 10.18 13.99
CA PRO A 209 6.67 11.05 13.42
C PRO A 209 5.25 10.63 13.79
N ASP A 210 4.35 11.61 13.83
CA ASP A 210 2.91 11.40 13.93
C ASP A 210 2.24 11.62 12.58
N PHE A 211 1.11 10.94 12.35
CA PHE A 211 0.28 11.09 11.17
C PHE A 211 -1.17 11.38 11.59
N PRO A 212 -1.83 12.39 11.02
CA PRO A 212 -3.21 12.68 11.35
C PRO A 212 -4.15 11.54 10.95
N ALA A 213 -5.36 11.52 11.55
CA ALA A 213 -6.45 10.75 10.97
C ALA A 213 -6.79 11.38 9.62
N VAL A 214 -6.71 10.58 8.55
CA VAL A 214 -7.08 11.00 7.21
C VAL A 214 -8.03 9.96 6.64
N ASP A 215 -9.28 10.37 6.42
CA ASP A 215 -10.34 9.54 5.82
C ASP A 215 -9.92 9.01 4.44
N GLU A 216 -9.08 9.79 3.72
CA GLU A 216 -8.50 9.43 2.43
C GLU A 216 -7.67 8.13 2.47
N PHE A 217 -7.21 7.71 3.66
CA PHE A 217 -6.40 6.51 3.83
C PHE A 217 -7.18 5.30 4.33
N MET A 218 -8.51 5.41 4.45
CA MET A 218 -9.36 4.29 4.82
C MET A 218 -9.58 3.35 3.64
N ASN A 219 -9.51 2.06 3.90
CA ASN A 219 -9.83 1.01 2.95
C ASN A 219 -11.35 0.72 2.92
N ARG A 220 -11.74 -0.19 2.03
CA ARG A 220 -13.13 -0.68 1.89
C ARG A 220 -13.73 -1.29 3.17
N ASN A 221 -12.92 -1.62 4.17
CA ASN A 221 -13.35 -2.16 5.46
C ASN A 221 -13.50 -1.07 6.55
N GLY A 222 -13.29 0.21 6.20
CA GLY A 222 -13.43 1.33 7.14
C GLY A 222 -12.26 1.49 8.11
N THR A 223 -11.09 0.95 7.77
CA THR A 223 -9.86 1.02 8.56
C THR A 223 -8.72 1.54 7.70
N VAL A 224 -7.65 2.07 8.31
CA VAL A 224 -6.49 2.56 7.56
C VAL A 224 -5.94 1.44 6.67
N HIS A 225 -5.64 1.78 5.41
CA HIS A 225 -5.09 0.87 4.41
C HIS A 225 -3.73 0.31 4.84
N GLY A 226 -3.50 -1.00 4.64
CA GLY A 226 -2.25 -1.68 5.04
C GLY A 226 -1.01 -1.07 4.39
N GLY A 227 -1.07 -0.85 3.08
CA GLY A 227 -0.09 -0.06 2.33
C GLY A 227 0.19 1.33 2.91
N ALA A 228 -0.84 2.08 3.34
CA ALA A 228 -0.65 3.39 3.96
C ALA A 228 0.08 3.31 5.30
N MET A 229 -0.31 2.39 6.18
CA MET A 229 0.40 2.13 7.43
C MET A 229 1.84 1.65 7.19
N THR A 230 2.08 0.88 6.13
CA THR A 230 3.43 0.42 5.75
C THR A 230 4.31 1.60 5.31
N MET A 231 3.77 2.55 4.53
CA MET A 231 4.47 3.79 4.18
C MET A 231 4.81 4.62 5.43
N MET A 232 3.85 4.78 6.35
CA MET A 232 4.07 5.48 7.63
C MET A 232 5.16 4.81 8.48
N ALA A 233 5.17 3.48 8.54
CA ALA A 233 6.20 2.72 9.24
C ALA A 233 7.59 2.91 8.62
N GLY A 234 7.67 2.89 7.29
CA GLY A 234 8.90 3.15 6.55
C GLY A 234 9.45 4.56 6.78
N LEU A 235 8.59 5.58 6.76
CA LEU A 235 8.98 6.96 7.10
C LEU A 235 9.43 7.06 8.56
N GLY A 236 8.75 6.37 9.49
CA GLY A 236 9.16 6.30 10.89
C GLY A 236 10.53 5.63 11.09
N ALA A 237 10.82 4.59 10.31
CA ALA A 237 12.13 3.95 10.30
C ALA A 237 13.21 4.90 9.76
N HIS A 238 12.93 5.55 8.63
CA HIS A 238 13.84 6.48 7.98
C HIS A 238 14.19 7.67 8.87
N ALA A 239 13.19 8.24 9.53
CA ALA A 239 13.36 9.35 10.47
C ALA A 239 14.24 8.97 11.68
N ALA A 240 14.28 7.69 12.06
CA ALA A 240 15.11 7.21 13.14
C ALA A 240 16.54 6.86 12.70
N THR A 241 16.78 6.63 11.41
CA THR A 241 18.09 6.23 10.89
C THR A 241 19.13 7.34 11.10
N PRO A 242 20.31 7.06 11.66
CA PRO A 242 21.39 8.03 11.77
C PRO A 242 21.89 8.42 10.38
N ALA A 243 21.98 9.73 10.08
CA ALA A 243 22.34 10.24 8.76
C ALA A 243 21.46 9.61 7.65
N PRO A 244 20.16 9.92 7.61
CA PRO A 244 19.21 9.31 6.66
C PRO A 244 19.63 9.46 5.20
N ASP A 245 20.39 10.51 4.87
CA ASP A 245 21.01 10.74 3.56
C ASP A 245 22.00 9.66 3.12
N HIS A 246 22.59 8.96 4.07
CA HIS A 246 23.65 7.97 3.81
C HIS A 246 23.12 6.55 3.72
N PHE A 247 21.80 6.34 3.83
CA PHE A 247 21.21 5.01 3.91
C PHE A 247 19.99 4.86 2.99
N ASP A 248 20.02 3.82 2.15
CA ASP A 248 18.89 3.37 1.35
C ASP A 248 18.11 2.27 2.08
N LEU A 249 16.79 2.39 2.12
CA LEU A 249 15.91 1.33 2.60
C LEU A 249 16.02 0.10 1.67
N GLN A 250 16.44 -1.03 2.23
CA GLN A 250 16.63 -2.29 1.50
C GLN A 250 15.47 -3.26 1.69
N SER A 251 14.88 -3.31 2.88
CA SER A 251 13.70 -4.13 3.15
C SER A 251 12.85 -3.56 4.26
N LEU A 252 11.54 -3.80 4.18
CA LEU A 252 10.57 -3.46 5.20
C LEU A 252 9.62 -4.63 5.39
N ARG A 253 9.55 -5.19 6.60
CA ARG A 253 8.56 -6.20 6.99
C ARG A 253 7.59 -5.57 7.97
N MET A 254 6.30 -5.64 7.66
CA MET A 254 5.20 -5.07 8.45
C MET A 254 4.27 -6.17 8.93
N VAL A 255 3.93 -6.19 10.21
CA VAL A 255 2.96 -7.08 10.82
C VAL A 255 1.81 -6.26 11.39
N PHE A 256 0.59 -6.53 10.93
CA PHE A 256 -0.63 -5.83 11.35
C PHE A 256 -1.28 -6.58 12.50
N LEU A 257 -1.36 -5.94 13.67
CA LEU A 257 -1.82 -6.58 14.90
C LEU A 257 -3.32 -6.35 15.16
N ARG A 258 -3.87 -5.23 14.69
CA ARG A 258 -5.30 -4.88 14.77
C ARG A 258 -5.63 -3.72 13.83
N PRO A 259 -6.92 -3.51 13.52
CA PRO A 259 -7.34 -2.37 12.71
C PRO A 259 -7.07 -1.03 13.40
N SER A 260 -6.79 -0.02 12.57
CA SER A 260 -6.67 1.39 12.94
C SER A 260 -7.75 2.22 12.25
N THR A 261 -8.28 3.24 12.92
CA THR A 261 -9.28 4.17 12.38
C THR A 261 -9.00 5.63 12.72
N GLY A 262 -7.90 5.91 13.42
CA GLY A 262 -7.60 7.24 13.95
C GLY A 262 -6.17 7.68 13.62
N PRO A 263 -5.71 8.78 14.24
CA PRO A 263 -4.33 9.25 14.08
C PRO A 263 -3.34 8.15 14.44
N ILE A 264 -2.18 8.16 13.78
CA ILE A 264 -1.10 7.20 14.00
C ILE A 264 0.07 7.91 14.66
N ALA A 265 0.52 7.40 15.80
CA ALA A 265 1.83 7.76 16.37
C ALA A 265 2.84 6.65 16.02
N THR A 266 4.10 7.01 15.81
CA THR A 266 5.17 6.03 15.66
C THR A 266 6.21 6.15 16.76
N ARG A 267 6.87 5.05 17.07
CA ARG A 267 8.14 5.03 17.79
C ARG A 267 9.08 4.06 17.13
N ALA A 268 10.37 4.34 17.18
CA ALA A 268 11.39 3.56 16.49
C ALA A 268 12.56 3.25 17.42
N ARG A 269 13.19 2.09 17.23
CA ARG A 269 14.37 1.65 17.97
C ARG A 269 15.43 1.19 16.98
N ILE A 270 16.60 1.81 17.05
CA ILE A 270 17.75 1.39 16.24
C ILE A 270 18.36 0.16 16.92
N ARG A 271 18.14 -1.02 16.31
CA ARG A 271 18.66 -2.31 16.81
C ARG A 271 20.13 -2.49 16.51
N HIS A 272 20.55 -1.98 15.36
CA HIS A 272 21.92 -2.04 14.89
C HIS A 272 22.22 -0.83 14.02
N ALA A 273 23.36 -0.19 14.26
CA ALA A 273 23.85 0.93 13.48
C ALA A 273 25.32 0.72 13.13
N GLY A 274 25.58 0.09 11.98
CA GLY A 274 26.91 -0.22 11.49
C GLY A 274 27.29 0.60 10.26
N ARG A 275 28.51 0.39 9.74
CA ARG A 275 29.00 1.05 8.52
C ARG A 275 28.29 0.60 7.24
N SER A 276 27.75 -0.62 7.25
CA SER A 276 27.20 -1.28 6.06
C SER A 276 25.74 -1.69 6.23
N LEU A 277 25.17 -1.49 7.41
CA LEU A 277 23.82 -1.92 7.74
C LEU A 277 23.27 -1.07 8.88
N CYS A 278 22.05 -0.59 8.74
CA CYS A 278 21.25 -0.08 9.84
C CYS A 278 19.95 -0.91 9.94
N SER A 279 19.55 -1.26 11.15
CA SER A 279 18.36 -2.05 11.43
C SER A 279 17.50 -1.31 12.44
N VAL A 280 16.23 -1.09 12.08
CA VAL A 280 15.28 -0.28 12.85
C VAL A 280 13.99 -1.05 13.06
N ASP A 281 13.58 -1.21 14.31
CA ASP A 281 12.23 -1.63 14.67
C ASP A 281 11.33 -0.39 14.75
N VAL A 282 10.11 -0.49 14.25
CA VAL A 282 9.10 0.58 14.35
C VAL A 282 7.81 0.01 14.90
N GLU A 283 7.14 0.76 15.76
CA GLU A 283 5.81 0.43 16.24
C GLU A 283 4.84 1.57 15.93
N LEU A 284 3.66 1.19 15.44
CA LEU A 284 2.57 2.12 15.15
C LEU A 284 1.51 1.98 16.24
N PHE A 285 1.04 3.11 16.74
CA PHE A 285 -0.06 3.21 17.70
C PHE A 285 -1.19 4.02 17.09
N SER A 286 -2.43 3.63 17.39
CA SER A 286 -3.59 4.41 16.98
C SER A 286 -4.48 4.68 18.18
N ILE A 287 -4.98 5.91 18.24
CA ILE A 287 -6.05 6.26 19.18
C ILE A 287 -7.35 6.05 18.45
N ARG A 288 -8.22 5.19 18.99
CA ARG A 288 -9.61 5.15 18.54
C ARG A 288 -10.24 6.52 18.81
N THR A 289 -10.47 7.27 17.76
CA THR A 289 -11.40 8.39 17.81
C THR A 289 -12.81 7.82 17.71
N THR A 290 -13.62 7.99 18.76
CA THR A 290 -15.07 7.96 18.58
C THR A 290 -15.44 8.95 17.46
N PRO A 291 -16.42 8.63 16.59
CA PRO A 291 -16.80 9.50 15.48
C PRO A 291 -17.03 10.92 16.00
N ARG A 292 -16.16 11.86 15.65
CA ARG A 292 -16.25 13.23 16.15
C ARG A 292 -17.23 13.99 15.28
N ASN A 293 -18.15 14.69 15.94
CA ASN A 293 -18.98 15.72 15.33
C ASN A 293 -18.04 16.76 14.67
N PRO A 294 -18.18 17.05 13.36
CA PRO A 294 -17.22 17.86 12.57
C PRO A 294 -16.99 19.29 13.11
N ALA A 295 -17.78 19.76 14.07
CA ALA A 295 -17.68 21.09 14.66
C ALA A 295 -16.57 21.26 15.73
N SER A 296 -15.88 20.20 16.19
CA SER A 296 -14.91 20.30 17.29
C SER A 296 -13.45 20.46 16.83
N ARG A 297 -13.07 21.68 16.41
CA ARG A 297 -11.66 22.06 16.22
C ARG A 297 -11.00 22.32 17.59
N GLY A 298 -10.53 21.26 18.25
CA GLY A 298 -9.64 21.38 19.41
C GLY A 298 -8.25 21.91 19.00
N SER A 299 -7.57 22.59 19.93
CA SER A 299 -6.22 23.13 19.74
C SER A 299 -5.18 22.04 19.46
N GLU A 300 -4.08 22.42 18.80
CA GLU A 300 -2.98 21.53 18.42
C GLU A 300 -2.27 20.91 19.64
N THR A 301 -2.20 21.64 20.74
CA THR A 301 -1.66 21.18 22.03
C THR A 301 -2.47 20.01 22.60
N ALA A 302 -3.81 20.12 22.59
CA ALA A 302 -4.70 19.05 23.04
C ALA A 302 -4.66 17.81 22.12
N ARG A 303 -4.25 17.97 20.85
CA ARG A 303 -4.03 16.83 19.93
C ARG A 303 -2.73 16.10 20.22
N ARG A 304 -1.65 16.82 20.59
CA ARG A 304 -0.37 16.22 21.00
C ARG A 304 -0.49 15.44 22.32
N GLU A 305 -1.13 16.01 23.34
CA GLU A 305 -1.35 15.32 24.62
C GLU A 305 -2.15 14.02 24.49
N ASN A 306 -3.03 13.92 23.48
CA ASN A 306 -3.76 12.69 23.20
C ASN A 306 -2.85 11.63 22.53
N LEU A 307 -1.94 12.01 21.64
CA LEU A 307 -0.98 11.12 20.95
C LEU A 307 0.01 10.47 21.91
N ASP A 308 0.47 11.18 22.93
CA ASP A 308 1.37 10.59 23.94
C ASP A 308 0.67 9.47 24.74
N LYS A 309 -0.64 9.61 25.02
CA LYS A 309 -1.46 8.54 25.61
C LYS A 309 -1.65 7.33 24.69
N ALA A 310 -1.44 7.47 23.38
CA ALA A 310 -1.51 6.33 22.46
C ALA A 310 -0.48 5.25 22.82
N PHE A 311 0.69 5.65 23.32
CA PHE A 311 1.77 4.73 23.71
C PHE A 311 1.48 3.93 24.98
N GLU A 312 0.44 4.31 25.74
CA GLU A 312 -0.08 3.51 26.86
C GLU A 312 -0.95 2.35 26.39
N THR A 313 -1.40 2.39 25.13
CA THR A 313 -2.13 1.29 24.49
C THR A 313 -1.17 0.31 23.83
N LYS A 314 -1.65 -0.88 23.45
CA LYS A 314 -0.83 -1.83 22.67
C LYS A 314 -0.69 -1.33 21.21
N PRO A 315 0.40 -1.64 20.49
CA PRO A 315 0.60 -1.20 19.10
C PRO A 315 -0.44 -1.78 18.12
N VAL A 316 -0.81 -1.02 17.10
CA VAL A 316 -1.68 -1.51 16.00
C VAL A 316 -0.92 -2.27 14.93
N ALA A 317 0.37 -1.99 14.78
CA ALA A 317 1.25 -2.71 13.88
C ALA A 317 2.71 -2.56 14.31
N GLN A 318 3.56 -3.44 13.81
CA GLN A 318 5.00 -3.45 14.05
C GLN A 318 5.72 -3.64 12.72
N ALA A 319 6.85 -2.96 12.55
CA ALA A 319 7.69 -3.11 11.39
C ALA A 319 9.16 -3.32 11.75
N HIS A 320 9.87 -3.98 10.86
CA HIS A 320 11.32 -4.11 10.88
C HIS A 320 11.87 -3.64 9.53
N ALA A 321 12.75 -2.64 9.59
CA ALA A 321 13.40 -2.05 8.43
C ALA A 321 14.89 -2.35 8.44
N LEU A 322 15.43 -2.69 7.27
CA LEU A 322 16.87 -2.79 7.03
C LEU A 322 17.27 -1.73 6.02
N PHE A 323 18.35 -1.03 6.31
CA PHE A 323 18.97 -0.05 5.45
C PHE A 323 20.41 -0.43 5.16
N ARG A 324 20.88 -0.11 3.97
CA ARG A 324 22.28 -0.21 3.55
C ARG A 324 22.82 1.17 3.19
N PRO A 325 24.14 1.39 3.13
CA PRO A 325 24.67 2.65 2.64
C PRO A 325 24.10 3.03 1.27
N ALA A 326 23.72 4.29 1.12
CA ALA A 326 23.30 4.86 -0.15
C ALA A 326 24.43 4.70 -1.18
N ARG A 327 24.05 4.43 -2.44
CA ARG A 327 24.99 4.23 -3.55
C ARG A 327 25.51 5.54 -4.12
#